data_AF-A0A1S3NS86-F1
#
_entry.id   AF-A0A1S3NS86-F1
#
_cell.length_a   1.000
_cell.length_b   1.000
_cell.length_c   1.000
_cell.angle_alpha   90.00
_cell.angle_beta   90.00
_cell.angle_gamma   90.00
#
_symmetry.space_group_name_H-M   'P 1'
#
loop_
_entity.id
_entity.type
_entity.pdbx_description
1 polymer ?
#
loop_
_entity_poly.entity_id
_entity_poly.type
_entity_poly.pdbx_seq_one_letter_code
_entity_poly.pdbx_strand_id
1 'polypeptide(L)'
;MVSGGEQQQGHRARVFQQKNKEHKRGKHRTKGEIQQENKGRVSVTALTKKQKKEAKKLDKRHKANQLWQNKKDLVLAEKRHLGSRDGPPPP
;
A
#
# COMPACT_ATOMS: atom_id res chain seq x y z
N MET A 1 -19.35 71.55 17.34
CA MET A 1 -19.02 70.32 18.08
C MET A 1 -19.34 69.12 17.19
N VAL A 2 -18.37 68.20 17.04
CA VAL A 2 -18.49 66.73 16.80
C VAL A 2 -19.32 66.26 15.58
N SER A 3 -18.87 65.39 14.69
CA SER A 3 -17.60 64.71 14.42
C SER A 3 -17.73 64.23 12.97
N GLY A 4 -16.69 64.46 12.15
CA GLY A 4 -16.60 63.84 10.83
C GLY A 4 -16.51 62.33 11.02
N GLY A 5 -17.54 61.61 10.56
CA GLY A 5 -17.59 60.15 10.61
C GLY A 5 -16.49 59.56 9.74
N GLU A 6 -15.38 59.17 10.35
CA GLU A 6 -14.35 58.35 9.74
C GLU A 6 -14.97 57.00 9.36
N GLN A 7 -15.30 56.86 8.08
CA GLN A 7 -15.59 55.56 7.50
C GLN A 7 -14.31 54.74 7.55
N GLN A 8 -14.23 53.84 8.53
CA GLN A 8 -13.21 52.81 8.60
C GLN A 8 -13.30 51.99 7.31
N GLN A 9 -12.45 52.30 6.34
CA GLN A 9 -12.28 51.48 5.15
C GLN A 9 -11.69 50.15 5.61
N GLY A 10 -12.56 49.15 5.81
CA GLY A 10 -12.16 47.78 6.07
C GLY A 10 -11.12 47.36 5.04
N HIS A 11 -10.06 46.70 5.52
CA HIS A 11 -8.90 46.35 4.71
C HIS A 11 -9.30 45.63 3.42
N ARG A 12 -9.35 46.36 2.30
CA ARG A 12 -9.61 45.81 0.98
C ARG A 12 -8.29 45.29 0.43
N ALA A 13 -8.35 44.08 -0.13
CA ALA A 13 -7.24 43.50 -0.88
C ALA A 13 -6.77 44.49 -1.96
N ARG A 14 -5.49 44.85 -1.91
CA ARG A 14 -4.90 45.82 -2.86
C ARG A 14 -4.81 45.18 -4.24
N VAL A 15 -4.81 46.00 -5.29
CA VAL A 15 -4.63 45.56 -6.70
C VAL A 15 -3.33 44.77 -6.88
N PHE A 16 -2.30 45.08 -6.09
CA PHE A 16 -1.01 44.39 -6.07
C PHE A 16 -0.94 43.23 -5.06
N GLN A 17 -2.05 42.86 -4.43
CA GLN A 17 -2.04 41.73 -3.49
C GLN A 17 -1.88 40.43 -4.28
N GLN A 18 -0.70 39.84 -4.16
CA GLN A 18 -0.37 38.57 -4.76
C GLN A 18 -1.29 37.49 -4.19
N LYS A 19 -2.14 36.91 -5.03
CA LYS A 19 -2.84 35.67 -4.70
C LYS A 19 -1.81 34.54 -4.71
N ASN A 20 -1.75 33.77 -3.62
CA ASN A 20 -0.89 32.59 -3.56
C ASN A 20 -1.21 31.66 -4.73
N LYS A 21 -0.16 31.13 -5.39
CA LYS A 21 -0.34 30.21 -6.52
C LYS A 21 -1.02 28.94 -6.02
N GLU A 22 -2.10 28.53 -6.66
CA GLU A 22 -2.70 27.22 -6.41
C GLU A 22 -1.72 26.13 -6.86
N HIS A 23 -1.26 25.31 -5.92
CA HIS A 23 -0.45 24.16 -6.25
C HIS A 23 -1.30 23.13 -7.00
N LYS A 24 -0.77 22.62 -8.12
CA LYS A 24 -1.34 21.45 -8.79
C LYS A 24 -1.24 20.26 -7.84
N ARG A 25 -2.34 19.93 -7.16
CA ARG A 25 -2.51 18.57 -6.64
C ARG A 25 -2.71 17.68 -7.86
N GLY A 26 -1.63 17.06 -8.30
CA GLY A 26 -1.67 16.06 -9.38
C GLY A 26 -2.74 15.02 -9.10
N LYS A 27 -3.21 14.35 -10.16
CA LYS A 27 -4.24 13.29 -10.20
C LYS A 27 -3.92 12.09 -9.29
N HIS A 28 -3.73 12.31 -8.00
CA HIS A 28 -3.57 11.31 -6.98
C HIS A 28 -4.96 11.06 -6.43
N ARG A 29 -5.70 10.17 -7.10
CA ARG A 29 -6.84 9.55 -6.44
C ARG A 29 -6.27 8.57 -5.42
N THR A 30 -6.55 8.80 -4.16
CA THR A 30 -6.20 7.86 -3.11
C THR A 30 -6.91 6.54 -3.38
N LYS A 31 -6.33 5.43 -2.92
CA LYS A 31 -6.93 4.10 -3.07
C LYS A 31 -8.37 4.06 -2.51
N GLY A 32 -8.65 4.86 -1.47
CA GLY A 32 -9.98 5.05 -0.90
C GLY A 32 -10.96 5.78 -1.82
N GLU A 33 -10.53 6.88 -2.47
CA GLU A 33 -11.36 7.61 -3.43
C GLU A 33 -11.71 6.78 -4.66
N ILE A 34 -10.73 6.03 -5.21
CA ILE A 34 -10.99 5.10 -6.33
C ILE A 34 -11.95 4.00 -5.90
N GLN A 35 -11.81 3.47 -4.69
CA GLN A 35 -12.70 2.44 -4.19
C GLN A 35 -14.11 2.98 -3.94
N GLN A 36 -14.25 4.20 -3.44
CA GLN A 36 -15.55 4.85 -3.21
C GLN A 36 -16.27 5.19 -4.53
N GLU A 37 -15.54 5.70 -5.53
CA GLU A 37 -16.05 5.92 -6.89
C GLU A 37 -16.48 4.59 -7.56
N ASN A 38 -15.78 3.50 -7.23
CA ASN A 38 -16.07 2.15 -7.73
C ASN A 38 -17.02 1.33 -6.84
N LYS A 39 -17.55 1.86 -5.72
CA LYS A 39 -18.52 1.12 -4.88
C LYS A 39 -19.83 0.93 -5.67
N GLY A 40 -19.90 -0.14 -6.46
CA GLY A 40 -21.07 -0.57 -7.21
C GLY A 40 -20.98 -0.45 -8.74
N ARG A 41 -19.93 0.19 -9.30
CA ARG A 41 -19.77 0.37 -10.76
C ARG A 41 -18.68 -0.51 -11.39
N VAL A 42 -18.27 -1.58 -10.71
CA VAL A 42 -17.21 -2.48 -11.20
C VAL A 42 -17.82 -3.57 -12.07
N SER A 43 -17.33 -3.70 -13.30
CA SER A 43 -17.72 -4.81 -14.17
C SER A 43 -17.37 -6.17 -13.56
N VAL A 44 -18.17 -7.19 -13.89
CA VAL A 44 -17.92 -8.60 -13.47
C VAL A 44 -16.51 -9.06 -13.89
N THR A 45 -16.00 -8.56 -15.01
CA THR A 45 -14.64 -8.86 -15.50
C THR A 45 -13.54 -8.26 -14.62
N ALA A 46 -13.76 -7.09 -14.01
CA ALA A 46 -12.79 -6.51 -13.08
C ALA A 46 -12.81 -7.21 -11.70
N LEU A 47 -13.98 -7.68 -11.25
CA LEU A 47 -14.10 -8.50 -10.03
C LEU A 47 -13.37 -9.84 -10.16
N THR A 48 -13.60 -10.56 -11.26
CA THR A 48 -12.94 -11.85 -11.53
C THR A 48 -11.43 -11.70 -11.72
N LYS A 49 -10.94 -10.62 -12.38
CA LYS A 49 -9.50 -10.32 -12.48
C LYS A 49 -8.85 -10.08 -11.12
N LYS A 50 -9.54 -9.40 -10.20
CA LYS A 50 -9.06 -9.16 -8.83
C LYS A 50 -8.93 -10.49 -8.06
N GLN A 51 -9.95 -11.35 -8.11
CA GLN A 51 -9.93 -12.66 -7.48
C GLN A 51 -8.78 -13.54 -8.01
N LYS A 52 -8.58 -13.58 -9.34
CA LYS A 52 -7.45 -14.29 -9.95
C LYS A 52 -6.09 -13.77 -9.46
N LYS A 53 -5.95 -12.46 -9.28
CA LYS A 53 -4.72 -11.84 -8.77
C LYS A 53 -4.46 -12.22 -7.31
N GLU A 54 -5.50 -12.24 -6.48
CA GLU A 54 -5.41 -12.63 -5.07
C GLU A 54 -5.09 -14.12 -4.91
N ALA A 55 -5.77 -15.00 -5.65
CA ALA A 55 -5.47 -16.43 -5.71
C ALA A 55 -3.99 -16.66 -6.11
N LYS A 56 -3.54 -16.02 -7.20
CA LYS A 56 -2.14 -16.12 -7.66
C LYS A 56 -1.12 -15.65 -6.61
N LYS A 57 -1.48 -14.69 -5.75
CA LYS A 57 -0.60 -14.24 -4.66
C LYS A 57 -0.48 -15.30 -3.57
N LEU A 58 -1.59 -15.95 -3.21
CA LEU A 58 -1.61 -17.03 -2.23
C LEU A 58 -0.84 -18.25 -2.76
N ASP A 59 -1.05 -18.64 -4.01
CA ASP A 59 -0.35 -19.78 -4.63
C ASP A 59 1.16 -19.58 -4.65
N LYS A 60 1.62 -18.37 -5.00
CA LYS A 60 3.05 -18.03 -4.97
C LYS A 60 3.63 -18.19 -3.55
N ARG A 61 2.91 -17.71 -2.53
CA ARG A 61 3.33 -17.83 -1.13
C ARG A 61 3.34 -19.29 -0.69
N HIS A 62 2.32 -20.06 -1.05
CA HIS A 62 2.22 -21.47 -0.71
C HIS A 62 3.37 -22.27 -1.34
N LYS A 63 3.64 -22.06 -2.64
CA LYS A 63 4.78 -22.68 -3.33
C LYS A 63 6.11 -22.34 -2.68
N ALA A 64 6.32 -21.07 -2.32
CA ALA A 64 7.55 -20.66 -1.64
C ALA A 64 7.72 -21.35 -0.28
N ASN A 65 6.62 -21.45 0.49
CA ASN A 65 6.63 -22.15 1.78
C ASN A 65 6.92 -23.65 1.63
N GLN A 66 6.30 -24.31 0.64
CA GLN A 66 6.58 -25.72 0.34
C GLN A 66 8.07 -25.93 0.02
N LEU A 67 8.64 -25.10 -0.86
CA LEU A 67 10.06 -25.18 -1.19
C LEU A 67 10.96 -24.93 0.02
N TRP A 68 10.59 -23.98 0.87
CA TRP A 68 11.36 -23.67 2.07
C TRP A 68 11.34 -24.82 3.09
N GLN A 69 10.17 -25.41 3.35
CA GLN A 69 10.05 -26.57 4.25
C GLN A 69 10.83 -27.76 3.70
N ASN A 70 10.66 -28.10 2.43
CA ASN A 70 11.39 -29.21 1.80
C ASN A 70 12.92 -29.04 1.94
N LYS A 71 13.44 -27.84 1.67
CA LYS A 71 14.86 -27.56 1.83
C LYS A 71 15.32 -27.66 3.27
N LYS A 72 14.50 -27.16 4.21
CA LYS A 72 14.79 -27.24 5.64
C LYS A 72 14.86 -28.69 6.09
N ASP A 73 13.91 -29.52 5.68
CA ASP A 73 13.84 -30.93 6.05
C ASP A 73 15.03 -31.73 5.48
N LEU A 74 15.44 -31.45 4.24
CA LEU A 74 16.64 -32.04 3.65
C LEU A 74 17.91 -31.69 4.45
N VAL A 75 18.13 -30.41 4.73
CA VAL A 75 19.29 -29.95 5.52
C VAL A 75 19.27 -30.55 6.93
N LEU A 76 18.09 -30.66 7.52
CA LEU A 76 17.93 -31.19 8.86
C LEU A 76 18.17 -32.70 8.90
N ALA A 77 17.74 -33.43 7.88
CA ALA A 77 18.07 -34.84 7.70
C ALA A 77 19.59 -35.04 7.58
N GLU A 78 20.27 -34.31 6.68
CA GLU A 78 21.74 -34.36 6.53
C GLU A 78 22.47 -34.11 7.86
N LYS A 79 22.03 -33.11 8.62
CA LYS A 79 22.60 -32.81 9.95
C LYS A 79 22.35 -33.90 10.98
N ARG A 80 21.20 -34.58 10.94
CA ARG A 80 20.91 -35.70 11.84
C ARG A 80 21.73 -36.95 11.49
N HIS A 81 22.02 -37.17 10.21
CA HIS A 81 22.84 -38.29 9.77
C HIS A 81 24.29 -38.18 10.25
N LEU A 82 24.81 -36.97 10.43
CA LEU A 82 26.16 -36.74 10.95
C LEU A 82 26.14 -36.73 12.50
N GLY A 83 26.53 -37.85 13.12
CA GLY A 83 26.79 -37.92 14.57
C GLY A 83 25.56 -38.14 15.48
N SER A 84 24.44 -38.67 14.95
CA SER A 84 23.34 -39.15 15.81
C SER A 84 23.70 -40.45 16.53
N ARG A 85 23.06 -40.68 17.70
CA ARG A 85 23.10 -41.94 18.47
C ARG A 85 22.73 -43.19 17.66
N ASP A 86 21.94 -43.04 16.59
CA ASP A 86 21.49 -44.13 15.71
C ASP A 86 22.24 -44.20 14.36
N GLY A 87 23.22 -43.31 14.12
CA GLY A 87 24.08 -43.33 12.93
C GLY A 87 25.44 -43.97 13.22
N PRO A 88 26.14 -44.54 12.21
CA PRO A 88 27.45 -45.15 12.42
C PRO A 88 28.43 -44.13 13.01
N PRO A 89 29.29 -44.54 13.96
CA PRO A 89 30.19 -43.62 14.65
C PRO A 89 31.16 -42.99 13.64
N PRO A 90 31.53 -41.71 13.83
CA PRO A 90 32.53 -41.07 12.99
C PRO A 90 33.89 -41.79 13.14
N PRO A 91 34.76 -41.74 12.11
CA PRO A 91 36.09 -42.35 12.14
C PRO A 91 37.00 -41.74 13.22
#